data_AF-A0A9W8TX82-F1
#
_entry.id   AF-A0A9W8TX82-F1
#
_cell.length_a   1.000
_cell.length_b   1.000
_cell.length_c   1.000
_cell.angle_alpha   90.00
_cell.angle_beta   90.00
_cell.angle_gamma   90.00
#
_symmetry.space_group_name_H-M   'P 1'
#
loop_
_entity.id
_entity.type
_entity.pdbx_description
1 polymer ?
#
loop_
_entity_poly.entity_id
_entity_poly.type
_entity_poly.pdbx_seq_one_letter_code
_entity_poly.pdbx_strand_id
1 'polypeptide(L)'
;MNPSPALDFPQSQTNIGYAYTLGTLIFVAGVPPQRLAEYLIGFNSQTMNEFSVLEGDFPPEVNPVVTTLIILLGPALNLISSSILSKLSQLIARFTFLVNIEIRIHESVWSRRLVGRLPIIPPSVKRAIVLVSNLLLDGPERVRVTYDANASPFTTSLATALCGLHLTMKGHNLDLSFVFAVHNVLAAVDFPERCKAEIEISRKRSIYLRISGSMRDARNVIRPVMVVAHIPEYARRQYFLKSFIVDASKLHHQDEFRHCMLSVLTEAPHLQVLGINIATVNASETYKWMDSVRVLGGFRELVHVKITHPRPLNLSDADVAYLLRSWRHAEHVSLNPRASGSLIAHSQVLLTINALKVAAYQAPPSLRHLGLFVNADEVSVRGFRDIPPHYSAEKIELRLVTASAHRARAVTRLVEALFPSARVLEV
;
A
#
# COMPACT_ATOMS: atom_id res chain seq x y z
N MET A 1 38.80 -33.52 -2.26
CA MET A 1 37.52 -32.86 -1.90
C MET A 1 37.73 -32.21 -0.55
N ASN A 2 37.63 -30.88 -0.46
CA ASN A 2 37.74 -30.20 0.83
C ASN A 2 36.41 -30.37 1.59
N PRO A 3 36.42 -30.77 2.87
CA PRO A 3 35.20 -30.82 3.68
C PRO A 3 34.60 -29.40 3.80
N SER A 4 33.26 -29.32 3.78
CA SER A 4 32.56 -28.08 4.06
C SER A 4 32.98 -27.51 5.42
N PRO A 5 33.15 -26.18 5.57
CA PRO A 5 33.57 -25.59 6.83
C PRO A 5 32.56 -25.91 7.95
N ALA A 6 33.09 -26.37 9.08
CA ALA A 6 32.37 -26.60 10.34
C ALA A 6 31.75 -25.28 10.83
N LEU A 7 30.60 -25.37 11.50
CA LEU A 7 29.78 -24.21 11.86
C LEU A 7 29.90 -23.94 13.36
N ASP A 8 31.06 -23.46 13.84
CA ASP A 8 31.33 -23.22 15.27
C ASP A 8 30.37 -22.23 15.95
N PHE A 9 29.45 -22.72 16.78
CA PHE A 9 28.60 -21.87 17.63
C PHE A 9 29.36 -21.50 18.92
N PRO A 10 29.42 -20.21 19.31
CA PRO A 10 30.18 -19.81 20.50
C PRO A 10 29.59 -20.41 21.78
N GLN A 11 30.44 -21.10 22.55
CA GLN A 11 30.12 -21.72 23.84
C GLN A 11 30.00 -20.67 24.95
N SER A 12 28.81 -20.08 25.10
CA SER A 12 28.39 -19.52 26.40
C SER A 12 26.87 -19.33 26.44
N GLN A 13 26.18 -20.14 27.25
CA GLN A 13 24.79 -19.94 27.71
C GLN A 13 23.68 -19.80 26.65
N THR A 14 23.79 -20.45 25.48
CA THR A 14 22.72 -20.38 24.47
C THR A 14 22.06 -21.73 24.28
N ASN A 15 20.90 -21.93 24.92
CA ASN A 15 20.04 -23.11 24.78
C ASN A 15 19.52 -23.22 23.33
N ILE A 16 20.25 -23.97 22.51
CA ILE A 16 19.79 -24.41 21.18
C ILE A 16 19.28 -25.83 21.35
N GLY A 17 18.01 -26.04 21.04
CA GLY A 17 17.39 -27.36 21.02
C GLY A 17 16.89 -27.69 19.63
N TYR A 18 16.84 -28.98 19.30
CA TYR A 18 16.16 -29.44 18.10
C TYR A 18 15.40 -30.73 18.37
N ALA A 19 14.35 -30.93 17.59
CA ALA A 19 13.60 -32.18 17.54
C ALA A 19 13.41 -32.57 16.08
N TYR A 20 13.53 -33.85 15.77
CA TYR A 20 13.31 -34.37 14.43
C TYR A 20 12.22 -35.44 14.49
N THR A 21 11.16 -35.24 13.71
CA THR A 21 10.06 -36.19 13.54
C THR A 21 9.87 -36.49 12.05
N LEU A 22 8.86 -37.27 11.67
CA LEU A 22 8.51 -37.71 10.31
C LEU A 22 8.67 -36.61 9.21
N GLY A 23 9.88 -36.40 8.72
CA GLY A 23 10.22 -35.37 7.73
C GLY A 23 10.13 -33.92 8.22
N THR A 24 10.01 -33.68 9.54
CA THR A 24 9.94 -32.33 10.14
C THR A 24 11.10 -32.09 11.09
N LEU A 25 11.85 -31.01 10.87
CA LEU A 25 12.87 -30.53 11.79
C LEU A 25 12.35 -29.31 12.54
N ILE A 26 12.34 -29.35 13.87
CA ILE A 26 12.05 -28.21 14.73
C ILE A 26 13.35 -27.75 15.37
N PHE A 27 13.70 -26.49 15.15
CA PHE A 27 14.86 -25.82 15.72
C PHE A 27 14.41 -24.72 16.68
N VAL A 28 14.97 -24.69 17.88
CA VAL A 28 14.61 -23.72 18.91
C VAL A 28 15.87 -23.06 19.42
N ALA A 29 15.89 -21.73 19.43
CA ALA A 29 17.00 -20.95 19.95
C ALA A 29 16.51 -19.83 20.86
N GLY A 30 17.16 -19.64 22.02
CA GLY A 30 16.86 -18.51 22.91
C GLY A 30 15.55 -18.65 23.69
N VAL A 31 15.02 -19.87 23.79
CA VAL A 31 13.88 -20.21 24.64
C VAL A 31 14.40 -20.95 25.89
N PRO A 32 14.09 -20.51 27.12
CA PRO A 32 14.43 -21.25 28.33
C PRO A 32 13.76 -22.64 28.35
N PRO A 33 14.45 -23.73 28.72
CA PRO A 33 13.89 -25.08 28.76
C PRO A 33 12.59 -25.17 29.56
N GLN A 34 12.48 -24.43 30.66
CA GLN A 34 11.29 -24.41 31.53
C GLN A 34 10.04 -23.82 30.83
N ARG A 35 10.23 -23.00 29.80
CA ARG A 35 9.14 -22.40 29.03
C ARG A 35 8.95 -23.03 27.65
N LEU A 36 9.80 -23.99 27.26
CA LEU A 36 9.78 -24.59 25.92
C LEU A 36 8.39 -25.11 25.53
N ALA A 37 7.67 -25.72 26.49
CA ALA A 37 6.30 -26.21 26.27
C ALA A 37 5.30 -25.09 25.92
N GLU A 38 5.47 -23.88 26.46
CA GLU A 38 4.63 -22.71 26.17
C GLU A 38 4.82 -22.20 24.73
N TYR A 39 6.00 -22.41 24.15
CA TYR A 39 6.35 -21.99 22.78
C TYR A 39 6.07 -23.07 21.74
N LEU A 40 5.89 -24.32 22.17
CA LEU A 40 5.55 -25.47 21.34
C LEU A 40 4.03 -25.80 21.35
N ILE A 41 3.19 -24.88 21.81
CA ILE A 41 1.74 -25.07 21.78
C ILE A 41 1.29 -25.21 20.30
N GLY A 42 0.55 -26.29 20.03
CA GLY A 42 0.14 -26.70 18.68
C GLY A 42 0.97 -27.83 18.08
N PHE A 43 2.06 -28.25 18.72
CA PHE A 43 2.80 -29.48 18.38
C PHE A 43 2.32 -30.66 19.24
N ASN A 44 2.44 -31.89 18.71
CA ASN A 44 2.09 -33.11 19.44
C ASN A 44 2.95 -33.22 20.71
N SER A 45 2.34 -33.66 21.83
CA SER A 45 3.03 -33.84 23.11
C SER A 45 4.21 -34.82 23.02
N GLN A 46 4.16 -35.81 22.12
CA GLN A 46 5.29 -36.70 21.82
C GLN A 46 6.51 -35.95 21.31
N THR A 47 6.32 -34.90 20.49
CA THR A 47 7.41 -34.07 19.96
C THR A 47 8.13 -33.29 21.07
N MET A 48 7.48 -33.01 22.20
CA MET A 48 8.10 -32.31 23.33
C MET A 48 9.08 -33.21 24.11
N ASN A 49 8.90 -34.53 24.06
CA ASN A 49 9.75 -35.49 24.78
C ASN A 49 11.01 -35.88 23.99
N GLU A 50 11.11 -35.50 22.71
CA GLU A 50 12.19 -35.87 21.78
C GLU A 50 13.19 -34.72 21.51
N PHE A 51 13.18 -33.66 22.32
CA PHE A 51 14.12 -32.55 22.16
C PHE A 51 15.53 -32.96 22.61
N SER A 52 16.44 -32.99 21.65
CA SER A 52 17.87 -33.06 21.91
C SER A 52 18.43 -31.66 22.09
N VAL A 53 19.11 -31.43 23.21
CA VAL A 53 19.88 -30.20 23.43
C VAL A 53 21.17 -30.31 22.65
N LEU A 54 21.46 -29.29 21.84
CA LEU A 54 22.64 -29.27 20.99
C LEU A 54 23.74 -28.50 21.71
N GLU A 55 24.69 -29.24 22.29
CA GLU A 55 25.96 -28.68 22.77
C GLU A 55 27.00 -28.80 21.65
N GLY A 56 27.14 -27.77 20.80
CA GLY A 56 28.15 -27.72 19.73
C GLY A 56 27.61 -27.61 18.30
N ASP A 57 28.28 -28.26 17.36
CA ASP A 57 27.98 -28.18 15.92
C ASP A 57 26.76 -29.01 15.52
N PHE A 58 25.96 -28.48 14.60
CA PHE A 58 24.77 -29.15 14.07
C PHE A 58 25.14 -30.56 13.55
N PRO A 59 24.51 -31.65 14.03
CA PRO A 59 24.95 -32.98 13.70
C PRO A 59 24.87 -33.20 12.18
N PRO A 60 25.93 -33.69 11.52
CA PRO A 60 25.96 -33.91 10.08
C PRO A 60 24.95 -34.97 9.61
N GLU A 61 24.35 -35.72 10.54
CA GLU A 61 23.43 -36.83 10.30
C GLU A 61 21.96 -36.43 10.23
N VAL A 62 21.60 -35.14 10.27
CA VAL A 62 20.21 -34.73 10.05
C VAL A 62 19.81 -35.09 8.61
N ASN A 63 18.92 -36.07 8.52
CA ASN A 63 18.49 -36.74 7.30
C ASN A 63 18.11 -35.74 6.18
N PRO A 64 18.59 -35.91 4.93
CA PRO A 64 18.25 -35.02 3.81
C PRO A 64 16.75 -34.98 3.46
N VAL A 65 15.92 -35.88 3.99
CA VAL A 65 14.47 -36.00 3.69
C VAL A 65 13.61 -34.99 4.47
N VAL A 66 14.20 -33.97 5.12
CA VAL A 66 13.42 -32.88 5.76
C VAL A 66 12.57 -32.16 4.70
N THR A 67 11.24 -32.27 4.84
CA THR A 67 10.25 -31.59 3.99
C THR A 67 9.65 -30.37 4.68
N THR A 68 9.72 -30.31 6.02
CA THR A 68 9.21 -29.18 6.81
C THR A 68 10.25 -28.73 7.83
N LEU A 69 10.54 -27.43 7.87
CA LEU A 69 11.44 -26.81 8.84
C LEU A 69 10.69 -25.79 9.67
N ILE A 70 10.80 -25.90 10.99
CA ILE A 70 10.19 -24.99 11.94
C ILE A 70 11.30 -24.37 12.78
N ILE A 71 11.40 -23.05 12.83
CA ILE A 71 12.42 -22.30 13.56
C ILE A 71 11.72 -21.44 14.61
N LEU A 72 12.02 -21.63 15.88
CA LEU A 72 11.52 -20.84 17.00
C LEU A 72 12.65 -20.00 17.58
N LEU A 73 12.49 -18.67 17.57
CA LEU A 73 13.45 -17.72 18.09
C LEU A 73 12.88 -17.01 19.32
N GLY A 74 13.38 -17.37 20.51
CA GLY A 74 12.88 -16.92 21.81
C GLY A 74 13.55 -15.66 22.38
N PRO A 75 13.01 -15.09 23.47
CA PRO A 75 13.43 -13.78 24.02
C PRO A 75 14.89 -13.71 24.47
N ALA A 76 15.52 -14.83 24.84
CA ALA A 76 16.92 -14.86 25.21
C ALA A 76 17.87 -14.74 24.00
N LEU A 77 17.35 -14.69 22.76
CA LEU A 77 18.17 -14.54 21.54
C LEU A 77 19.00 -13.25 21.52
N ASN A 78 18.64 -12.21 22.28
CA ASN A 78 19.46 -10.99 22.37
C ASN A 78 20.83 -11.24 23.06
N LEU A 79 20.96 -12.34 23.81
CA LEU A 79 22.22 -12.85 24.37
C LEU A 79 22.98 -13.74 23.38
N ILE A 80 22.35 -14.06 22.24
CA ILE A 80 22.80 -15.02 21.25
C ILE A 80 23.43 -14.26 20.08
N SER A 81 24.73 -14.48 19.90
CA SER A 81 25.56 -13.80 18.91
C SER A 81 24.94 -13.73 17.51
N SER A 82 25.20 -12.63 16.81
CA SER A 82 24.86 -12.40 15.41
C SER A 82 25.31 -13.54 14.46
N SER A 83 26.22 -14.40 14.90
CA SER A 83 26.66 -15.62 14.20
C SER A 83 25.54 -16.64 13.96
N ILE A 84 24.57 -16.81 14.86
CA ILE A 84 23.49 -17.81 14.69
C ILE A 84 22.58 -17.41 13.53
N LEU A 85 22.25 -16.12 13.44
CA LEU A 85 21.40 -15.59 12.38
C LEU A 85 22.04 -15.72 11.00
N SER A 86 23.34 -15.47 10.87
CA SER A 86 24.07 -15.72 9.60
C SER A 86 24.14 -17.20 9.23
N LYS A 87 24.00 -18.10 10.20
CA LYS A 87 24.01 -19.55 9.99
C LYS A 87 22.64 -20.14 9.68
N LEU A 88 21.55 -19.49 10.09
CA LEU A 88 20.19 -19.93 9.75
C LEU A 88 19.99 -19.98 8.23
N SER A 89 20.47 -18.98 7.49
CA SER A 89 20.39 -19.00 6.02
C SER A 89 21.19 -20.15 5.40
N GLN A 90 22.36 -20.46 5.96
CA GLN A 90 23.18 -21.60 5.55
C GLN A 90 22.53 -22.93 5.91
N LEU A 91 21.84 -23.02 7.06
CA LEU A 91 21.10 -24.21 7.50
C LEU A 91 19.95 -24.52 6.54
N ILE A 92 19.14 -23.52 6.19
CA ILE A 92 18.00 -23.70 5.27
C ILE A 92 18.49 -24.17 3.90
N ALA A 93 19.62 -23.65 3.43
CA ALA A 93 20.22 -24.03 2.16
C ALA A 93 20.68 -25.51 2.11
N ARG A 94 20.82 -26.20 3.25
CA ARG A 94 21.22 -27.62 3.31
C ARG A 94 20.08 -28.59 2.97
N PHE A 95 18.82 -28.16 3.07
CA PHE A 95 17.66 -29.05 2.87
C PHE A 95 17.12 -28.94 1.44
N THR A 96 17.50 -29.89 0.58
CA THR A 96 17.13 -29.90 -0.85
C THR A 96 15.67 -30.31 -1.11
N PHE A 97 15.04 -31.03 -0.18
CA PHE A 97 13.65 -31.49 -0.27
C PHE A 97 12.67 -30.63 0.54
N LEU A 98 13.12 -29.47 1.01
CA LEU A 98 12.33 -28.60 1.86
C LEU A 98 11.14 -28.02 1.08
N VAL A 99 9.93 -28.34 1.54
CA VAL A 99 8.65 -27.89 0.96
C VAL A 99 8.02 -26.79 1.80
N ASN A 100 8.13 -26.88 3.13
CA ASN A 100 7.50 -25.94 4.07
C ASN A 100 8.53 -25.33 5.02
N ILE A 101 8.42 -24.02 5.25
CA ILE A 101 9.19 -23.32 6.28
C ILE A 101 8.23 -22.57 7.19
N GLU A 102 8.42 -22.68 8.49
CA GLU A 102 7.76 -21.83 9.49
C GLU A 102 8.80 -21.24 10.42
N ILE A 103 8.85 -19.92 10.53
CA ILE A 103 9.75 -19.21 11.43
C ILE A 103 8.88 -18.43 12.41
N ARG A 104 8.90 -18.77 13.69
CA ARG A 104 8.24 -18.01 14.75
C ARG A 104 9.28 -17.26 15.56
N ILE A 105 9.08 -15.95 15.71
CA ILE A 105 10.04 -15.03 16.31
C ILE A 105 9.36 -14.30 17.46
N HIS A 106 9.99 -14.32 18.64
CA HIS A 106 9.51 -13.56 19.78
C HIS A 106 9.65 -12.06 19.51
N GLU A 107 8.65 -11.26 19.86
CA GLU A 107 8.60 -9.83 19.56
C GLU A 107 9.81 -9.04 20.10
N SER A 108 10.40 -9.45 21.22
CA SER A 108 11.61 -8.83 21.79
C SER A 108 12.89 -9.08 20.98
N VAL A 109 12.84 -10.03 20.04
CA VAL A 109 13.94 -10.42 19.15
C VAL A 109 13.79 -9.73 17.79
N TRP A 110 12.57 -9.35 17.43
CA TRP A 110 12.28 -8.68 16.17
C TRP A 110 12.98 -7.32 16.12
N SER A 111 13.99 -7.22 15.25
CA SER A 111 14.79 -6.02 15.08
C SER A 111 15.12 -5.81 13.61
N ARG A 112 15.48 -4.57 13.23
CA ARG A 112 15.93 -4.24 11.87
C ARG A 112 17.08 -5.14 11.38
N ARG A 113 17.96 -5.57 12.30
CA ARG A 113 19.09 -6.48 11.99
C ARG A 113 18.63 -7.89 11.65
N LEU A 114 17.52 -8.35 12.22
CA LEU A 114 16.95 -9.67 11.97
C LEU A 114 16.26 -9.72 10.60
N VAL A 115 15.50 -8.69 10.23
CA VAL A 115 14.79 -8.63 8.94
C VAL A 115 15.75 -8.74 7.76
N GLY A 116 16.86 -7.99 7.79
CA GLY A 116 17.88 -8.03 6.74
C GLY A 116 18.69 -9.33 6.69
N ARG A 117 18.50 -10.24 7.66
CA ARG A 117 19.15 -11.55 7.73
C ARG A 117 18.17 -12.71 7.55
N LEU A 118 16.89 -12.42 7.28
CA LEU A 118 15.94 -13.46 6.96
C LEU A 118 16.38 -14.16 5.66
N PRO A 119 16.34 -15.50 5.65
CA PRO A 119 16.92 -16.29 4.57
C PRO A 119 16.15 -16.14 3.26
N ILE A 120 16.88 -16.23 2.15
CA ILE A 120 16.28 -16.38 0.82
C ILE A 120 15.58 -17.74 0.79
N ILE A 121 14.28 -17.74 0.49
CA ILE A 121 13.47 -18.96 0.40
C ILE A 121 14.01 -19.84 -0.74
N PRO A 122 14.46 -21.08 -0.48
CA PRO A 122 14.93 -21.98 -1.53
C PRO A 122 13.86 -22.24 -2.60
N PRO A 123 14.24 -22.50 -3.88
CA PRO A 123 13.28 -22.76 -4.95
C PRO A 123 12.36 -23.97 -4.74
N SER A 124 12.77 -24.94 -3.90
CA SER A 124 11.99 -26.13 -3.58
C SER A 124 10.78 -25.85 -2.67
N VAL A 125 10.81 -24.75 -1.93
CA VAL A 125 9.79 -24.41 -0.93
C VAL A 125 8.51 -23.99 -1.64
N LYS A 126 7.40 -24.62 -1.28
CA LYS A 126 6.06 -24.27 -1.76
C LYS A 126 5.34 -23.33 -0.81
N ARG A 127 5.67 -23.37 0.48
CA ARG A 127 5.04 -22.53 1.50
C ARG A 127 6.07 -22.07 2.53
N ALA A 128 6.09 -20.79 2.85
CA ALA A 128 6.87 -20.26 3.98
C ALA A 128 6.03 -19.32 4.82
N ILE A 129 6.19 -19.37 6.13
CA ILE A 129 5.52 -18.48 7.08
C ILE A 129 6.59 -17.90 8.01
N VAL A 130 6.59 -16.58 8.18
CA VAL A 130 7.38 -15.89 9.21
C VAL A 130 6.40 -15.14 10.11
N LEU A 131 6.39 -15.47 11.40
CA LEU A 131 5.49 -14.92 12.41
C LEU A 131 6.31 -14.22 13.49
N VAL A 132 5.87 -13.03 13.88
CA VAL A 132 6.39 -12.28 15.02
C VAL A 132 5.25 -12.04 15.99
N SER A 133 5.38 -12.57 17.20
CA SER A 133 4.40 -12.38 18.29
C SER A 133 5.12 -12.54 19.64
N ASN A 134 4.41 -12.45 20.75
CA ASN A 134 4.95 -12.92 22.05
C ASN A 134 5.02 -14.46 22.13
N LEU A 135 4.65 -15.16 21.05
CA LEU A 135 4.62 -16.62 20.86
C LEU A 135 3.71 -17.39 21.83
N LEU A 136 2.81 -16.71 22.54
CA LEU A 136 1.73 -17.36 23.28
C LEU A 136 0.62 -17.79 22.32
N LEU A 137 -0.17 -18.80 22.69
CA LEU A 137 -1.25 -19.36 21.86
C LEU A 137 -2.22 -18.30 21.33
N ASP A 138 -2.54 -17.30 22.16
CA ASP A 138 -3.44 -16.18 21.84
C ASP A 138 -2.71 -14.81 21.84
N GLY A 139 -1.40 -14.85 21.60
CA GLY A 139 -0.56 -13.67 21.52
C GLY A 139 -0.93 -12.75 20.36
N PRO A 140 -0.91 -11.41 20.54
CA PRO A 140 -1.09 -10.51 19.41
C PRO A 140 0.05 -10.68 18.40
N GLU A 141 -0.29 -10.96 17.15
CA GLU A 141 0.66 -11.01 16.05
C GLU A 141 1.04 -9.59 15.61
N ARG A 142 2.35 -9.30 15.63
CA ARG A 142 2.90 -8.01 15.17
C ARG A 142 3.29 -8.05 13.70
N VAL A 143 3.78 -9.19 13.22
CA VAL A 143 4.20 -9.38 11.83
C VAL A 143 3.83 -10.80 11.40
N ARG A 144 3.28 -10.92 10.20
CA ARG A 144 3.06 -12.18 9.51
C ARG A 144 3.48 -12.01 8.06
N VAL A 145 4.45 -12.81 7.63
CA VAL A 145 4.82 -12.93 6.22
C VAL A 145 4.44 -14.32 5.77
N THR A 146 3.69 -14.42 4.69
CA THR A 146 3.29 -15.68 4.08
C THR A 146 3.80 -15.71 2.65
N TYR A 147 4.47 -16.80 2.30
CA TYR A 147 4.81 -17.18 0.95
C TYR A 147 4.03 -18.45 0.60
N ASP A 148 3.38 -18.45 -0.54
CA ASP A 148 2.70 -19.61 -1.12
C ASP A 148 2.92 -19.59 -2.63
N ALA A 149 3.69 -20.56 -3.14
CA ALA A 149 4.04 -20.69 -4.54
C ALA A 149 2.82 -20.91 -5.45
N ASN A 150 1.74 -21.47 -4.90
CA ASN A 150 0.51 -21.77 -5.65
C ASN A 150 -0.53 -20.65 -5.54
N ALA A 151 -0.31 -19.66 -4.68
CA ALA A 151 -1.26 -18.57 -4.51
C ALA A 151 -1.30 -17.67 -5.75
N SER A 152 -2.53 -17.35 -6.18
CA SER A 152 -2.84 -16.46 -7.28
C SER A 152 -3.78 -15.36 -6.78
N PRO A 153 -3.59 -14.08 -7.17
CA PRO A 153 -2.59 -13.60 -8.12
C PRO A 153 -1.19 -13.38 -7.52
N PHE A 154 -1.06 -13.37 -6.19
CA PHE A 154 0.18 -13.05 -5.47
C PHE A 154 0.72 -14.27 -4.73
N THR A 155 2.02 -14.50 -4.85
CA THR A 155 2.69 -15.61 -4.16
C THR A 155 3.28 -15.20 -2.81
N THR A 156 3.25 -13.91 -2.48
CA THR A 156 3.78 -13.38 -1.21
C THR A 156 2.84 -12.35 -0.63
N SER A 157 2.60 -12.44 0.67
CA SER A 157 1.89 -11.43 1.46
C SER A 157 2.66 -11.13 2.75
N LEU A 158 2.64 -9.86 3.16
CA LEU A 158 3.12 -9.40 4.46
C LEU A 158 1.99 -8.61 5.11
N ALA A 159 1.70 -8.89 6.37
CA ALA A 159 0.84 -8.11 7.22
C ALA A 159 1.63 -7.74 8.49
N THR A 160 1.63 -6.47 8.87
CA THR A 160 2.27 -6.01 10.10
C THR A 160 1.47 -4.91 10.79
N ALA A 161 1.56 -4.89 12.11
CA ALA A 161 1.16 -3.77 12.95
C ALA A 161 2.41 -3.12 13.54
N LEU A 162 2.71 -1.91 13.08
CA LEU A 162 3.73 -1.01 13.58
C LEU A 162 3.06 0.06 14.45
N CYS A 163 3.84 0.86 15.17
CA CYS A 163 3.29 1.94 15.99
C CYS A 163 2.52 2.92 15.08
N GLY A 164 1.19 2.96 15.24
CA GLY A 164 0.29 3.80 14.42
C GLY A 164 0.06 3.32 12.98
N LEU A 165 0.68 2.23 12.50
CA LEU A 165 0.52 1.78 11.12
C LEU A 165 0.17 0.29 11.03
N HIS A 166 -0.96 -0.02 10.40
CA HIS A 166 -1.24 -1.36 9.90
C HIS A 166 -0.85 -1.44 8.42
N LEU A 167 0.16 -2.22 8.10
CA LEU A 167 0.68 -2.35 6.74
C LEU A 167 0.36 -3.75 6.21
N THR A 168 -0.26 -3.80 5.04
CA THR A 168 -0.39 -5.02 4.25
C THR A 168 0.33 -4.83 2.92
N MET A 169 1.10 -5.83 2.51
CA MET A 169 1.80 -5.82 1.23
C MET A 169 1.59 -7.15 0.53
N LYS A 170 1.41 -7.11 -0.79
CA LYS A 170 1.29 -8.31 -1.64
C LYS A 170 2.18 -8.16 -2.85
N GLY A 171 2.79 -9.26 -3.28
CA GLY A 171 3.66 -9.29 -4.45
C GLY A 171 4.00 -10.70 -4.88
N HIS A 172 5.05 -10.82 -5.69
CA HIS A 172 5.60 -12.10 -6.10
C HIS A 172 6.86 -12.44 -5.31
N ASN A 173 7.31 -13.70 -5.34
CA ASN A 173 8.54 -14.14 -4.65
C ASN A 173 9.74 -13.21 -4.91
N LEU A 174 9.90 -12.78 -6.18
CA LEU A 174 10.98 -11.87 -6.57
C LEU A 174 10.92 -10.50 -5.87
N ASP A 175 9.76 -10.11 -5.34
CA ASP A 175 9.56 -8.84 -4.63
C ASP A 175 9.81 -8.95 -3.12
N LEU A 176 10.05 -10.15 -2.58
CA LEU A 176 10.17 -10.37 -1.13
C LEU A 176 11.24 -9.45 -0.48
N SER A 177 12.39 -9.31 -1.12
CA SER A 177 13.46 -8.39 -0.68
C SER A 177 13.01 -6.93 -0.64
N PHE A 178 12.31 -6.48 -1.68
CA PHE A 178 11.74 -5.14 -1.76
C PHE A 178 10.68 -4.91 -0.66
N VAL A 179 9.78 -5.88 -0.47
CA VAL A 179 8.74 -5.86 0.57
C VAL A 179 9.36 -5.71 1.96
N PHE A 180 10.42 -6.45 2.27
CA PHE A 180 11.13 -6.30 3.54
C PHE A 180 11.84 -4.95 3.68
N ALA A 181 12.44 -4.43 2.62
CA ALA A 181 13.07 -3.11 2.64
C ALA A 181 12.05 -2.00 2.91
N VAL A 182 10.87 -2.04 2.26
CA VAL A 182 9.76 -1.11 2.51
C VAL A 182 9.28 -1.21 3.96
N HIS A 183 9.05 -2.43 4.47
CA HIS A 183 8.69 -2.64 5.87
C HIS A 183 9.70 -1.97 6.82
N ASN A 184 11.00 -2.14 6.59
CA ASN A 184 12.04 -1.61 7.48
C ASN A 184 12.09 -0.09 7.51
N VAL A 185 11.90 0.57 6.37
CA VAL A 185 11.87 2.04 6.32
C VAL A 185 10.57 2.56 6.94
N LEU A 186 9.43 1.93 6.68
CA LEU A 186 8.15 2.34 7.29
C LEU A 186 8.11 2.13 8.81
N ALA A 187 8.78 1.10 9.33
CA ALA A 187 8.94 0.90 10.77
C ALA A 187 9.79 1.98 11.46
N ALA A 188 10.45 2.87 10.70
CA ALA A 188 11.17 4.03 11.21
C ALA A 188 10.34 5.31 11.26
N VAL A 189 9.13 5.28 10.67
CA VAL A 189 8.27 6.44 10.55
C VAL A 189 7.26 6.42 11.69
N ASP A 190 7.07 7.58 12.30
CA ASP A 190 6.06 7.79 13.34
C ASP A 190 4.72 8.14 12.69
N PHE A 191 3.68 7.38 13.04
CA PHE A 191 2.32 7.55 12.57
C PHE A 191 1.45 7.96 13.76
N PRO A 192 1.12 9.25 13.91
CA PRO A 192 0.39 9.74 15.07
C PRO A 192 -1.07 9.25 15.09
N GLU A 193 -1.61 8.90 13.94
CA GLU A 193 -2.96 8.36 13.77
C GLU A 193 -2.91 6.89 13.39
N ARG A 194 -4.01 6.16 13.61
CA ARG A 194 -4.13 4.75 13.17
C ARG A 194 -4.26 4.70 11.65
N CYS A 195 -3.12 4.70 10.96
CA CYS A 195 -3.00 4.57 9.53
C CYS A 195 -3.10 3.10 9.11
N LYS A 196 -3.78 2.83 8.00
CA LYS A 196 -3.73 1.56 7.27
C LYS A 196 -3.11 1.81 5.91
N ALA A 197 -2.11 1.03 5.52
CA ALA A 197 -1.52 1.08 4.19
C ALA A 197 -1.59 -0.31 3.54
N GLU A 198 -2.05 -0.35 2.30
CA GLU A 198 -2.12 -1.55 1.47
C GLU A 198 -1.27 -1.31 0.22
N ILE A 199 -0.30 -2.18 -0.01
CA ILE A 199 0.64 -2.08 -1.13
C ILE A 199 0.56 -3.36 -1.95
N GLU A 200 0.17 -3.25 -3.21
CA GLU A 200 0.18 -4.38 -4.14
C GLU A 200 1.20 -4.15 -5.25
N ILE A 201 2.03 -5.16 -5.51
CA ILE A 201 3.07 -5.11 -6.53
C ILE A 201 2.71 -6.13 -7.61
N SER A 202 2.38 -5.62 -8.80
CA SER A 202 2.08 -6.47 -9.95
C SER A 202 3.33 -7.15 -10.53
N ARG A 203 3.12 -8.14 -11.40
CA ARG A 203 4.21 -8.79 -12.18
C ARG A 203 5.04 -7.79 -12.99
N LYS A 204 4.44 -6.68 -13.43
CA LYS A 204 5.11 -5.60 -14.17
C LYS A 204 5.78 -4.57 -13.24
N ARG A 205 5.91 -4.87 -11.95
CA ARG A 205 6.51 -4.01 -10.91
C ARG A 205 5.81 -2.66 -10.72
N SER A 206 4.60 -2.52 -11.24
CA SER A 206 3.72 -1.40 -10.90
C SER A 206 3.22 -1.57 -9.48
N ILE A 207 3.41 -0.52 -8.67
CA ILE A 207 2.96 -0.42 -7.29
C ILE A 207 1.57 0.23 -7.25
N TYR A 208 0.66 -0.40 -6.52
CA TYR A 208 -0.68 0.10 -6.21
C TYR A 208 -0.74 0.35 -4.71
N LEU A 209 -0.87 1.61 -4.32
CA LEU A 209 -0.84 2.04 -2.93
C LEU A 209 -2.22 2.60 -2.54
N ARG A 210 -2.81 2.00 -1.51
CA ARG A 210 -4.02 2.51 -0.86
C ARG A 210 -3.74 2.82 0.60
N ILE A 211 -4.12 4.00 1.05
CA ILE A 211 -3.93 4.45 2.43
C ILE A 211 -5.26 4.87 3.02
N SER A 212 -5.57 4.39 4.22
CA SER A 212 -6.65 4.91 5.05
C SER A 212 -6.06 5.56 6.29
N GLY A 213 -6.14 6.88 6.40
CA GLY A 213 -5.45 7.67 7.42
C GLY A 213 -5.47 9.16 7.07
N SER A 214 -4.65 9.97 7.72
CA SER A 214 -4.52 11.38 7.36
C SER A 214 -3.77 11.57 6.04
N MET A 215 -3.93 12.74 5.40
CA MET A 215 -3.12 13.11 4.22
C MET A 215 -1.62 13.22 4.57
N ARG A 216 -1.30 13.52 5.83
CA ARG A 216 0.07 13.49 6.33
C ARG A 216 0.63 12.06 6.39
N ASP A 217 -0.17 11.10 6.85
CA ASP A 217 0.23 9.69 6.85
C ASP A 217 0.48 9.19 5.43
N ALA A 218 -0.40 9.58 4.49
CA ALA A 218 -0.25 9.20 3.10
C ALA A 218 1.08 9.69 2.48
N ARG A 219 1.46 10.94 2.79
CA ARG A 219 2.79 11.50 2.46
C ARG A 219 3.93 10.74 3.14
N ASN A 220 3.75 10.38 4.41
CA ASN A 220 4.73 9.66 5.20
C ASN A 220 4.92 8.20 4.75
N VAL A 221 3.95 7.62 4.03
CA VAL A 221 4.08 6.27 3.44
C VAL A 221 4.71 6.33 2.05
N ILE A 222 4.24 7.20 1.16
CA ILE A 222 4.69 7.22 -0.24
C ILE A 222 6.19 7.47 -0.38
N ARG A 223 6.74 8.40 0.41
CA ARG A 223 8.15 8.77 0.32
C ARG A 223 9.07 7.59 0.67
N PRO A 224 8.94 6.90 1.81
CA PRO A 224 9.67 5.66 2.09
C PRO A 224 9.58 4.60 0.99
N VAL A 225 8.37 4.34 0.48
CA VAL A 225 8.15 3.34 -0.57
C VAL A 225 8.95 3.68 -1.83
N MET A 226 8.91 4.94 -2.25
CA MET A 226 9.62 5.39 -3.44
C MET A 226 11.13 5.52 -3.19
N VAL A 227 11.58 5.90 -2.00
CA VAL A 227 13.00 5.87 -1.63
C VAL A 227 13.56 4.45 -1.79
N VAL A 228 12.85 3.43 -1.31
CA VAL A 228 13.27 2.03 -1.50
C VAL A 228 13.30 1.67 -2.98
N ALA A 229 12.30 2.05 -3.77
CA ALA A 229 12.28 1.80 -5.21
C ALA A 229 13.51 2.37 -5.96
N HIS A 230 14.06 3.49 -5.47
CA HIS A 230 15.23 4.14 -6.07
C HIS A 230 16.59 3.65 -5.53
N ILE A 231 16.62 2.78 -4.51
CA ILE A 231 17.89 2.16 -4.05
C ILE A 231 18.51 1.39 -5.23
N PRO A 232 19.83 1.51 -5.51
CA PRO A 232 20.45 0.93 -6.70
C PRO A 232 20.17 -0.57 -6.94
N GLU A 233 20.01 -1.34 -5.87
CA GLU A 233 19.62 -2.77 -5.92
C GLU A 233 18.24 -2.98 -6.55
N TYR A 234 17.26 -2.14 -6.20
CA TYR A 234 15.87 -2.26 -6.63
C TYR A 234 15.56 -1.41 -7.87
N ALA A 235 16.31 -0.33 -8.11
CA ALA A 235 16.14 0.54 -9.27
C ALA A 235 16.29 -0.22 -10.59
N ARG A 236 17.16 -1.24 -10.65
CA ARG A 236 17.31 -2.14 -11.81
C ARG A 236 16.04 -2.93 -12.13
N ARG A 237 15.14 -3.10 -11.16
CA ARG A 237 13.85 -3.78 -11.32
C ARG A 237 12.72 -2.84 -11.74
N GLN A 238 13.00 -1.53 -11.83
CA GLN A 238 12.08 -0.52 -12.37
C GLN A 238 10.71 -0.48 -11.66
N TYR A 239 10.71 -0.51 -10.33
CA TYR A 239 9.49 -0.26 -9.57
C TYR A 239 9.00 1.17 -9.79
N PHE A 240 7.70 1.33 -10.03
CA PHE A 240 7.08 2.65 -10.16
C PHE A 240 5.68 2.66 -9.57
N LEU A 241 5.27 3.80 -9.02
CA LEU A 241 3.93 3.98 -8.47
C LEU A 241 2.93 4.24 -9.59
N LYS A 242 2.02 3.30 -9.80
CA LYS A 242 0.97 3.39 -10.83
C LYS A 242 -0.34 3.94 -10.28
N SER A 243 -0.69 3.55 -9.04
CA SER A 243 -1.96 3.92 -8.40
C SER A 243 -1.73 4.41 -6.99
N PHE A 244 -2.36 5.54 -6.65
CA PHE A 244 -2.34 6.14 -5.33
C PHE A 244 -3.75 6.51 -4.89
N ILE A 245 -4.24 5.84 -3.86
CA ILE A 245 -5.59 6.04 -3.31
C ILE A 245 -5.48 6.41 -1.84
N VAL A 246 -6.13 7.50 -1.43
CA VAL A 246 -6.19 7.94 -0.03
C VAL A 246 -7.64 8.06 0.42
N ASP A 247 -7.98 7.33 1.48
CA ASP A 247 -9.23 7.41 2.22
C ASP A 247 -8.97 8.14 3.55
N ALA A 248 -9.17 9.45 3.56
CA ALA A 248 -9.00 10.29 4.73
C ALA A 248 -10.34 10.54 5.44
N SER A 249 -10.31 10.55 6.78
CA SER A 249 -11.50 10.84 7.58
C SER A 249 -11.91 12.32 7.43
N LYS A 250 -10.93 13.22 7.47
CA LYS A 250 -11.06 14.68 7.30
C LYS A 250 -9.69 15.28 6.97
N LEU A 251 -9.67 16.57 6.63
CA LEU A 251 -8.45 17.37 6.60
C LEU A 251 -8.27 18.10 7.93
N HIS A 252 -7.12 17.98 8.56
CA HIS A 252 -6.81 18.62 9.83
C HIS A 252 -6.27 20.03 9.63
N HIS A 253 -5.51 20.24 8.54
CA HIS A 253 -4.96 21.55 8.19
C HIS A 253 -5.22 21.87 6.71
N GLN A 254 -5.30 23.17 6.41
CA GLN A 254 -5.60 23.65 5.06
C GLN A 254 -4.54 23.29 4.01
N ASP A 255 -3.30 23.01 4.40
CA ASP A 255 -2.21 22.76 3.45
C ASP A 255 -1.92 21.26 3.26
N GLU A 256 -2.62 20.37 3.98
CA GLU A 256 -2.31 18.93 3.97
C GLU A 256 -2.48 18.31 2.59
N PHE A 257 -3.57 18.67 1.90
CA PHE A 257 -3.82 18.20 0.54
C PHE A 257 -2.68 18.63 -0.38
N ARG A 258 -2.29 19.92 -0.31
CA ARG A 258 -1.20 20.47 -1.14
C ARG A 258 0.12 19.75 -0.89
N HIS A 259 0.52 19.64 0.38
CA HIS A 259 1.77 19.02 0.76
C HIS A 259 1.83 17.54 0.37
N CYS A 260 0.72 16.83 0.52
CA CYS A 260 0.60 15.46 0.04
C CYS A 260 0.76 15.39 -1.48
N MET A 261 -0.03 16.15 -2.26
CA MET A 261 0.03 16.10 -3.72
C MET A 261 1.37 16.55 -4.29
N LEU A 262 2.04 17.55 -3.71
CA LEU A 262 3.39 17.94 -4.11
C LEU A 262 4.41 16.83 -3.83
N SER A 263 4.27 16.11 -2.72
CA SER A 263 5.13 14.96 -2.41
C SER A 263 4.88 13.83 -3.42
N VAL A 264 3.62 13.52 -3.72
CA VAL A 264 3.27 12.51 -4.73
C VAL A 264 3.80 12.90 -6.11
N LEU A 265 3.67 14.17 -6.51
CA LEU A 265 4.19 14.67 -7.79
C LEU A 265 5.72 14.52 -7.90
N THR A 266 6.42 14.72 -6.79
CA THR A 266 7.89 14.60 -6.73
C THR A 266 8.33 13.14 -6.77
N GLU A 267 7.67 12.28 -5.99
CA GLU A 267 8.09 10.89 -5.80
C GLU A 267 7.52 9.94 -6.88
N ALA A 268 6.43 10.33 -7.54
CA ALA A 268 5.69 9.52 -8.50
C ALA A 268 5.13 10.37 -9.67
N PRO A 269 5.99 10.97 -10.51
CA PRO A 269 5.57 11.82 -11.62
C PRO A 269 4.77 11.09 -12.71
N HIS A 270 4.96 9.77 -12.83
CA HIS A 270 4.30 8.89 -13.81
C HIS A 270 3.00 8.25 -13.27
N LEU A 271 2.39 8.86 -12.26
CA LEU A 271 1.16 8.34 -11.65
C LEU A 271 0.02 8.30 -12.68
N GLN A 272 -0.66 7.15 -12.77
CA GLN A 272 -1.76 6.95 -13.72
C GLN A 272 -3.14 6.97 -13.05
N VAL A 273 -3.22 6.54 -11.79
CA VAL A 273 -4.48 6.48 -11.04
C VAL A 273 -4.34 7.25 -9.73
N LEU A 274 -5.19 8.25 -9.55
CA LEU A 274 -5.28 9.06 -8.34
C LEU A 274 -6.71 9.01 -7.78
N GLY A 275 -6.86 8.51 -6.57
CA GLY A 275 -8.12 8.53 -5.83
C GLY A 275 -7.96 9.26 -4.50
N ILE A 276 -8.72 10.32 -4.27
CA ILE A 276 -8.77 11.00 -2.97
C ILE A 276 -10.20 10.98 -2.48
N ASN A 277 -10.41 10.44 -1.28
CA ASN A 277 -11.71 10.34 -0.66
C ASN A 277 -11.62 10.91 0.75
N ILE A 278 -12.34 12.00 1.00
CA ILE A 278 -12.41 12.65 2.30
C ILE A 278 -13.83 12.50 2.81
N ALA A 279 -13.99 11.85 3.96
CA ALA A 279 -15.31 11.43 4.45
C ALA A 279 -16.10 12.58 5.11
N THR A 280 -15.41 13.47 5.84
CA THR A 280 -16.03 14.51 6.67
C THR A 280 -15.24 15.81 6.61
N VAL A 281 -15.89 16.90 7.02
CA VAL A 281 -15.30 18.24 7.08
C VAL A 281 -14.86 18.53 8.50
N ASN A 282 -13.66 19.09 8.66
CA ASN A 282 -13.23 19.58 9.98
C ASN A 282 -13.79 20.99 10.24
N ALA A 283 -14.13 21.32 11.48
CA ALA A 283 -14.58 22.65 11.86
C ALA A 283 -13.57 23.77 11.51
N SER A 284 -12.27 23.46 11.58
CA SER A 284 -11.18 24.37 11.20
C SER A 284 -10.85 24.36 9.71
N GLU A 285 -11.50 23.50 8.91
CA GLU A 285 -11.25 23.39 7.48
C GLU A 285 -11.84 24.59 6.74
N THR A 286 -10.99 25.31 6.00
CA THR A 286 -11.41 26.41 5.12
C THR A 286 -11.49 25.93 3.68
N TYR A 287 -12.38 26.49 2.85
CA TYR A 287 -12.49 26.07 1.44
C TYR A 287 -11.20 26.30 0.61
N LYS A 288 -10.26 27.10 1.13
CA LYS A 288 -9.00 27.48 0.47
C LYS A 288 -8.03 26.32 0.25
N TRP A 289 -8.11 25.25 1.03
CA TRP A 289 -7.27 24.07 0.79
C TRP A 289 -7.50 23.49 -0.61
N MET A 290 -8.72 23.65 -1.15
CA MET A 290 -9.12 23.15 -2.46
C MET A 290 -8.49 23.92 -3.63
N ASP A 291 -7.90 25.10 -3.39
CA ASP A 291 -7.08 25.81 -4.40
C ASP A 291 -5.86 24.95 -4.81
N SER A 292 -5.47 24.02 -3.94
CA SER A 292 -4.37 23.07 -4.15
C SER A 292 -4.70 21.99 -5.18
N VAL A 293 -5.96 21.84 -5.61
CA VAL A 293 -6.35 20.94 -6.70
C VAL A 293 -5.64 21.32 -8.01
N ARG A 294 -5.23 22.58 -8.17
CA ARG A 294 -4.42 23.02 -9.33
C ARG A 294 -3.07 22.31 -9.44
N VAL A 295 -2.49 21.86 -8.32
CA VAL A 295 -1.24 21.08 -8.31
C VAL A 295 -1.39 19.80 -9.11
N LEU A 296 -2.61 19.27 -9.23
CA LEU A 296 -2.86 18.04 -9.97
C LEU A 296 -2.58 18.17 -11.48
N GLY A 297 -2.54 19.39 -12.03
CA GLY A 297 -2.10 19.62 -13.41
C GLY A 297 -0.64 19.22 -13.66
N GLY A 298 0.16 19.06 -12.61
CA GLY A 298 1.53 18.54 -12.71
C GLY A 298 1.64 17.08 -13.14
N PHE A 299 0.61 16.26 -12.88
CA PHE A 299 0.62 14.84 -13.19
C PHE A 299 0.18 14.59 -14.64
N ARG A 300 1.14 14.49 -15.56
CA ARG A 300 0.86 14.45 -17.01
C ARG A 300 0.34 13.10 -17.51
N GLU A 301 0.54 12.03 -16.74
CA GLU A 301 0.19 10.66 -17.12
C GLU A 301 -1.09 10.14 -16.47
N LEU A 302 -1.86 11.01 -15.81
CA LEU A 302 -3.12 10.59 -15.19
C LEU A 302 -4.11 10.09 -16.25
N VAL A 303 -4.58 8.87 -16.03
CA VAL A 303 -5.64 8.19 -16.78
C VAL A 303 -6.94 8.23 -15.99
N HIS A 304 -6.85 8.02 -14.68
CA HIS A 304 -8.00 7.99 -13.79
C HIS A 304 -7.79 8.93 -12.60
N VAL A 305 -8.65 9.93 -12.48
CA VAL A 305 -8.70 10.88 -11.37
C VAL A 305 -10.07 10.84 -10.73
N LYS A 306 -10.11 10.64 -9.41
CA LYS A 306 -11.34 10.73 -8.63
C LYS A 306 -11.07 11.45 -7.33
N ILE A 307 -11.81 12.54 -7.09
CA ILE A 307 -11.78 13.30 -5.84
C ILE A 307 -13.20 13.32 -5.28
N THR A 308 -13.36 12.87 -4.04
CA THR A 308 -14.61 12.94 -3.28
C THR A 308 -14.37 13.76 -2.02
N HIS A 309 -15.25 14.73 -1.78
CA HIS A 309 -15.21 15.57 -0.60
C HIS A 309 -16.64 16.04 -0.23
N PRO A 310 -17.00 16.26 1.05
CA PRO A 310 -18.37 16.65 1.39
C PRO A 310 -18.74 18.06 0.89
N ARG A 311 -17.77 18.98 0.83
CA ARG A 311 -17.92 20.31 0.22
C ARG A 311 -17.58 20.28 -1.28
N PRO A 312 -18.24 21.11 -2.11
CA PRO A 312 -17.82 21.29 -3.50
C PRO A 312 -16.36 21.71 -3.58
N LEU A 313 -15.68 21.44 -4.69
CA LEU A 313 -14.30 21.90 -4.88
C LEU A 313 -14.29 23.40 -5.22
N ASN A 314 -13.36 24.16 -4.64
CA ASN A 314 -13.16 25.58 -4.99
C ASN A 314 -12.41 25.66 -6.34
N LEU A 315 -13.14 25.52 -7.43
CA LEU A 315 -12.59 25.48 -8.79
C LEU A 315 -13.31 26.49 -9.68
N SER A 316 -12.52 27.19 -10.51
CA SER A 316 -13.05 28.02 -11.59
C SER A 316 -13.11 27.24 -12.92
N ASP A 317 -13.86 27.75 -13.89
CA ASP A 317 -13.93 27.18 -15.24
C ASP A 317 -12.54 27.11 -15.91
N ALA A 318 -11.66 28.08 -15.62
CA ALA A 318 -10.29 28.12 -16.12
C ALA A 318 -9.42 27.00 -15.52
N ASP A 319 -9.68 26.61 -14.28
CA ASP A 319 -8.98 25.51 -13.63
C ASP A 319 -9.32 24.19 -14.30
N VAL A 320 -10.60 23.96 -14.63
CA VAL A 320 -11.02 22.77 -15.39
C VAL A 320 -10.35 22.75 -16.77
N ALA A 321 -10.29 23.90 -17.46
CA ALA A 321 -9.59 24.01 -18.73
C ALA A 321 -8.12 23.58 -18.61
N TYR A 322 -7.44 24.10 -17.59
CA TYR A 322 -6.03 23.83 -17.33
C TYR A 322 -5.78 22.35 -17.00
N LEU A 323 -6.60 21.76 -16.12
CA LEU A 323 -6.47 20.36 -15.72
C LEU A 323 -6.69 19.41 -16.91
N LEU A 324 -7.77 19.60 -17.68
CA LEU A 324 -8.08 18.75 -18.83
C LEU A 324 -7.03 18.84 -19.95
N ARG A 325 -6.46 20.03 -20.18
CA ARG A 325 -5.32 20.21 -21.10
C ARG A 325 -4.06 19.48 -20.64
N SER A 326 -3.86 19.41 -19.32
CA SER A 326 -2.67 18.80 -18.72
C SER A 326 -2.75 17.28 -18.73
N TRP A 327 -3.94 16.72 -18.52
CA TRP A 327 -4.19 15.27 -18.48
C TRP A 327 -4.54 14.71 -19.85
N ARG A 328 -3.56 14.70 -20.76
CA ARG A 328 -3.76 14.31 -22.17
C ARG A 328 -4.21 12.86 -22.37
N HIS A 329 -4.07 12.02 -21.35
CA HIS A 329 -4.42 10.61 -21.36
C HIS A 329 -5.59 10.28 -20.44
N ALA A 330 -6.28 11.29 -19.88
CA ALA A 330 -7.39 11.05 -18.97
C ALA A 330 -8.53 10.34 -19.69
N GLU A 331 -8.99 9.24 -19.08
CA GLU A 331 -10.17 8.48 -19.49
C GLU A 331 -11.31 8.70 -18.49
N HIS A 332 -11.00 8.82 -17.20
CA HIS A 332 -11.99 9.01 -16.15
C HIS A 332 -11.59 10.16 -15.23
N VAL A 333 -12.38 11.23 -15.27
CA VAL A 333 -12.19 12.42 -14.42
C VAL A 333 -13.46 12.66 -13.61
N SER A 334 -13.38 12.53 -12.28
CA SER A 334 -14.48 12.83 -11.37
C SER A 334 -14.02 13.84 -10.32
N LEU A 335 -14.42 15.09 -10.49
CA LEU A 335 -14.06 16.23 -9.64
C LEU A 335 -15.21 16.54 -8.68
N ASN A 336 -15.48 15.59 -7.79
CA ASN A 336 -16.45 15.67 -6.71
C ASN A 336 -17.89 16.05 -7.14
N PRO A 337 -18.50 15.34 -8.10
CA PRO A 337 -19.87 15.63 -8.52
C PRO A 337 -20.88 15.46 -7.39
N ARG A 338 -20.62 14.67 -6.35
CA ARG A 338 -21.57 14.36 -5.27
C ARG A 338 -21.44 15.23 -4.02
N ALA A 339 -20.78 16.38 -4.13
CA ALA A 339 -20.69 17.31 -3.02
C ALA A 339 -22.07 17.76 -2.52
N SER A 340 -22.15 18.11 -1.23
CA SER A 340 -23.38 18.67 -0.67
C SER A 340 -23.50 20.15 -0.98
N GLY A 341 -24.57 20.54 -1.66
CA GLY A 341 -24.91 21.95 -1.89
C GLY A 341 -25.21 22.72 -0.61
N SER A 342 -25.62 22.05 0.48
CA SER A 342 -25.85 22.71 1.78
C SER A 342 -24.57 23.19 2.45
N LEU A 343 -23.39 22.74 1.99
CA LEU A 343 -22.10 23.08 2.56
C LEU A 343 -21.31 24.08 1.70
N ILE A 344 -21.99 24.79 0.78
CA ILE A 344 -21.40 25.89 0.00
C ILE A 344 -21.12 27.07 0.94
N ALA A 345 -19.88 27.54 0.96
CA ALA A 345 -19.52 28.76 1.68
C ALA A 345 -19.83 30.02 0.84
N HIS A 346 -20.19 31.13 1.48
CA HIS A 346 -20.59 32.39 0.83
C HIS A 346 -19.55 32.97 -0.15
N SER A 347 -18.27 32.62 0.01
CA SER A 347 -17.15 33.12 -0.81
C SER A 347 -16.48 32.04 -1.66
N GLN A 348 -17.12 30.87 -1.78
CA GLN A 348 -16.59 29.76 -2.56
C GLN A 348 -16.86 29.98 -4.05
N VAL A 349 -15.81 29.81 -4.87
CA VAL A 349 -15.92 29.79 -6.33
C VAL A 349 -16.40 28.41 -6.75
N LEU A 350 -17.47 28.39 -7.55
CA LEU A 350 -18.05 27.17 -8.09
C LEU A 350 -17.88 27.15 -9.61
N LEU A 351 -17.84 25.94 -10.17
CA LEU A 351 -17.87 25.78 -11.62
C LEU A 351 -19.21 26.27 -12.16
N THR A 352 -19.16 26.97 -13.28
CA THR A 352 -20.36 27.43 -13.97
C THR A 352 -20.69 26.50 -15.14
N ILE A 353 -21.78 26.79 -15.83
CA ILE A 353 -22.11 26.12 -17.08
C ILE A 353 -21.02 26.27 -18.16
N ASN A 354 -20.11 27.24 -18.04
CA ASN A 354 -18.97 27.34 -18.96
C ASN A 354 -17.92 26.26 -18.70
N ALA A 355 -17.82 25.68 -17.50
CA ALA A 355 -16.93 24.53 -17.27
C ALA A 355 -17.28 23.34 -18.18
N LEU A 356 -18.57 23.10 -18.43
CA LEU A 356 -19.06 22.03 -19.32
C LEU A 356 -18.65 22.30 -20.77
N LYS A 357 -18.83 23.56 -21.20
CA LYS A 357 -18.43 24.06 -22.51
C LYS A 357 -16.92 23.93 -22.73
N VAL A 358 -16.13 24.36 -21.75
CA VAL A 358 -14.67 24.21 -21.71
C VAL A 358 -14.28 22.73 -21.77
N ALA A 359 -14.95 21.88 -21.00
CA ALA A 359 -14.66 20.46 -20.97
C ALA A 359 -14.89 19.80 -22.33
N ALA A 360 -16.01 20.08 -23.00
CA ALA A 360 -16.27 19.57 -24.35
C ALA A 360 -15.17 19.98 -25.35
N TYR A 361 -14.68 21.22 -25.23
CA TYR A 361 -13.66 21.75 -26.13
C TYR A 361 -12.22 21.28 -25.81
N GLN A 362 -11.89 21.08 -24.54
CA GLN A 362 -10.51 20.87 -24.07
C GLN A 362 -10.22 19.45 -23.58
N ALA A 363 -11.24 18.62 -23.39
CA ALA A 363 -11.07 17.23 -22.98
C ALA A 363 -10.24 16.45 -24.02
N PRO A 364 -9.34 15.56 -23.56
CA PRO A 364 -8.63 14.67 -24.48
C PRO A 364 -9.62 13.73 -25.17
N PRO A 365 -9.33 13.27 -26.40
CA PRO A 365 -10.20 12.31 -27.12
C PRO A 365 -10.39 10.97 -26.39
N SER A 366 -9.54 10.66 -25.41
CA SER A 366 -9.64 9.46 -24.56
C SER A 366 -10.70 9.57 -23.48
N LEU A 367 -11.24 10.76 -23.19
CA LEU A 367 -12.15 10.96 -22.07
C LEU A 367 -13.45 10.18 -22.27
N ARG A 368 -13.72 9.22 -21.38
CA ARG A 368 -14.94 8.40 -21.34
C ARG A 368 -15.89 8.81 -20.23
N HIS A 369 -15.37 9.33 -19.12
CA HIS A 369 -16.15 9.75 -17.98
C HIS A 369 -15.76 11.14 -17.50
N LEU A 370 -16.76 12.01 -17.31
CA LEU A 370 -16.61 13.31 -16.67
C LEU A 370 -17.61 13.49 -15.54
N GLY A 371 -17.13 13.80 -14.34
CA GLY A 371 -17.94 14.10 -13.16
C GLY A 371 -17.69 15.50 -12.64
N LEU A 372 -18.71 16.37 -12.62
CA LEU A 372 -18.60 17.76 -12.14
C LEU A 372 -19.76 18.18 -11.24
N PHE A 373 -19.48 19.12 -10.34
CA PHE A 373 -20.47 19.85 -9.54
C PHE A 373 -20.55 21.30 -10.06
N VAL A 374 -21.72 21.73 -10.55
CA VAL A 374 -21.88 22.96 -11.33
C VAL A 374 -22.97 23.86 -10.74
N ASN A 375 -22.68 25.15 -10.61
CA ASN A 375 -23.65 26.21 -10.38
C ASN A 375 -24.38 26.54 -11.69
N ALA A 376 -25.67 26.17 -11.76
CA ALA A 376 -26.49 26.38 -12.96
C ALA A 376 -27.17 27.76 -13.01
N ASP A 377 -27.15 28.49 -11.90
CA ASP A 377 -27.76 29.83 -11.81
C ASP A 377 -26.81 30.94 -12.28
N GLU A 378 -25.50 30.66 -12.36
CA GLU A 378 -24.52 31.60 -12.90
C GLU A 378 -24.64 31.74 -14.43
N VAL A 379 -24.62 33.00 -14.89
CA VAL A 379 -24.83 33.35 -16.29
C VAL A 379 -23.62 32.97 -17.13
N SER A 380 -23.84 32.28 -18.25
CA SER A 380 -22.78 31.96 -19.22
C SER A 380 -22.08 33.25 -19.69
N VAL A 381 -20.75 33.24 -19.69
CA VAL A 381 -19.98 34.36 -20.23
C VAL A 381 -20.16 34.39 -21.76
N ARG A 382 -20.38 35.59 -22.31
CA ARG A 382 -20.48 35.80 -23.77
C ARG A 382 -19.14 35.45 -24.42
N GLY A 383 -19.15 34.57 -25.43
CA GLY A 383 -17.94 34.18 -26.19
C GLY A 383 -17.88 32.70 -26.56
N PHE A 384 -18.60 31.84 -25.82
CA PHE A 384 -18.75 30.43 -26.18
C PHE A 384 -20.00 30.20 -27.03
N ARG A 385 -19.87 30.45 -28.34
CA ARG A 385 -20.82 30.01 -29.37
C ARG A 385 -20.14 28.91 -30.19
N ASP A 386 -20.93 27.99 -30.74
CA ASP A 386 -20.47 26.98 -31.71
C ASP A 386 -19.34 26.04 -31.22
N ILE A 387 -19.45 25.57 -29.96
CA ILE A 387 -18.51 24.57 -29.45
C ILE A 387 -18.80 23.22 -30.10
N PRO A 388 -17.79 22.57 -30.73
CA PRO A 388 -17.98 21.26 -31.31
C PRO A 388 -18.31 20.23 -30.22
N PRO A 389 -19.27 19.32 -30.46
CA PRO A 389 -19.56 18.25 -29.51
C PRO A 389 -18.37 17.30 -29.30
N HIS A 390 -18.27 16.75 -28.11
CA HIS A 390 -17.29 15.75 -27.73
C HIS A 390 -17.93 14.36 -27.71
N TYR A 391 -17.62 13.56 -28.72
CA TYR A 391 -18.28 12.28 -28.97
C TYR A 391 -17.69 11.09 -28.20
N SER A 392 -16.50 11.21 -27.63
CA SER A 392 -15.84 10.09 -26.94
C SER A 392 -16.40 9.79 -25.55
N ALA A 393 -17.07 10.77 -24.93
CA ALA A 393 -17.59 10.63 -23.58
C ALA A 393 -18.78 9.64 -23.57
N GLU A 394 -18.71 8.67 -22.67
CA GLU A 394 -19.74 7.64 -22.48
C GLU A 394 -20.63 7.96 -21.28
N LYS A 395 -20.11 8.69 -20.29
CA LYS A 395 -20.81 9.00 -19.05
C LYS A 395 -20.49 10.39 -18.54
N ILE A 396 -21.53 11.16 -18.23
CA ILE A 396 -21.42 12.45 -17.54
C ILE A 396 -22.14 12.34 -16.18
N GLU A 397 -21.41 12.49 -15.08
CA GLU A 397 -21.99 12.66 -13.74
C GLU A 397 -22.08 14.14 -13.40
N LEU A 398 -23.29 14.62 -13.13
CA LEU A 398 -23.53 16.04 -12.95
C LEU A 398 -24.38 16.29 -11.71
N ARG A 399 -23.93 17.21 -10.87
CA ARG A 399 -24.76 17.81 -9.83
C ARG A 399 -24.93 19.28 -10.11
N LEU A 400 -26.17 19.74 -10.06
CA LEU A 400 -26.52 21.13 -10.30
C LEU A 400 -26.89 21.82 -8.99
N VAL A 401 -26.32 23.00 -8.78
CA VAL A 401 -26.81 23.96 -7.78
C VAL A 401 -27.74 24.91 -8.51
N THR A 402 -29.04 24.73 -8.30
CA THR A 402 -30.08 25.68 -8.72
C THR A 402 -31.38 25.38 -8.00
N ALA A 403 -32.16 26.43 -7.73
CA ALA A 403 -33.55 26.29 -7.30
C ALA A 403 -34.53 26.19 -8.49
N SER A 404 -34.06 26.42 -9.72
CA SER A 404 -34.89 26.51 -10.92
C SER A 404 -34.85 25.23 -11.74
N ALA A 405 -35.98 24.50 -11.76
CA ALA A 405 -36.17 23.34 -12.63
C ALA A 405 -36.07 23.68 -14.13
N HIS A 406 -36.31 24.94 -14.52
CA HIS A 406 -36.09 25.38 -15.89
C HIS A 406 -34.59 25.47 -16.19
N ARG A 407 -33.80 26.06 -15.30
CA ARG A 407 -32.34 26.15 -15.45
C ARG A 407 -31.70 24.78 -15.47
N ALA A 408 -32.07 23.90 -14.55
CA ALA A 408 -31.58 22.52 -14.53
C ALA A 408 -31.80 21.81 -15.87
N ARG A 409 -33.03 21.83 -16.41
CA ARG A 409 -33.34 21.25 -17.73
C ARG A 409 -32.57 21.88 -18.87
N ALA A 410 -32.36 23.20 -18.84
CA ALA A 410 -31.57 23.88 -19.87
C ALA A 410 -30.10 23.44 -19.85
N VAL A 411 -29.52 23.24 -18.65
CA VAL A 411 -28.16 22.71 -18.51
C VAL A 411 -28.08 21.26 -18.96
N THR A 412 -29.05 20.41 -18.62
CA THR A 412 -29.08 19.02 -19.10
C THR A 412 -29.10 18.96 -20.62
N ARG A 413 -29.96 19.74 -21.30
CA ARG A 413 -29.98 19.83 -22.77
C ARG A 413 -28.66 20.33 -23.35
N LEU A 414 -28.02 21.28 -22.69
CA LEU A 414 -26.69 21.76 -23.10
C LEU A 414 -25.67 20.62 -23.02
N VAL A 415 -25.68 19.83 -21.95
CA VAL A 415 -24.78 18.68 -21.78
C VAL A 415 -25.04 17.62 -22.84
N GLU A 416 -26.30 17.31 -23.14
CA GLU A 416 -26.66 16.37 -24.21
C GLU A 416 -26.19 16.87 -25.58
N ALA A 417 -26.25 18.18 -25.84
CA ALA A 417 -25.72 18.76 -27.07
C ALA A 417 -24.18 18.72 -27.14
N LEU A 418 -23.50 18.95 -26.00
CA LEU A 418 -22.04 18.94 -25.90
C LEU A 418 -21.44 17.53 -25.88
N PHE A 419 -22.17 16.54 -25.36
CA PHE A 419 -21.71 15.16 -25.18
C PHE A 419 -22.79 14.18 -25.67
N PRO A 420 -23.10 14.17 -26.97
CA PRO A 420 -24.27 13.48 -27.52
C PRO A 420 -24.25 11.96 -27.37
N SER A 421 -23.07 11.37 -27.18
CA SER A 421 -22.89 9.93 -26.99
C SER A 421 -22.93 9.51 -25.52
N ALA A 422 -22.97 10.46 -24.58
CA ALA A 422 -22.83 10.17 -23.17
C ALA A 422 -24.18 9.95 -22.48
N ARG A 423 -24.23 8.98 -21.56
CA ARG A 423 -25.31 8.87 -20.58
C ARG A 423 -25.12 9.93 -19.49
N VAL A 424 -26.06 10.87 -19.41
CA VAL A 424 -26.09 11.89 -18.36
C VAL A 424 -26.75 11.32 -17.10
N LEU A 425 -26.04 11.38 -15.97
CA LEU A 425 -26.52 11.01 -14.65
C LEU A 425 -26.54 12.24 -13.75
N GLU A 426 -27.74 12.61 -13.29
CA GLU A 426 -27.88 13.56 -12.20
C GLU A 426 -27.67 12.83 -10.86
N VAL A 427 -26.69 13.27 -10.07
CA VAL A 427 -26.22 12.56 -8.86
C VAL A 427 -26.47 13.30 -7.55
#